data_AF-A0ABD3CF13-F1
#
_entry.id   AF-A0ABD3CF13-F1
#
_cell.length_a   1.000
_cell.length_b   1.000
_cell.length_c   1.000
_cell.angle_alpha   90.00
_cell.angle_beta   90.00
_cell.angle_gamma   90.00
#
_symmetry.space_group_name_H-M   'P 1'
#
loop_
_entity.id
_entity.type
_entity.pdbx_description
1 polymer ?
#
loop_
_entity_poly.entity_id
_entity_poly.type
_entity_poly.pdbx_seq_one_letter_code
_entity_poly.pdbx_strand_id
1 'polypeptide(L)'
;MLWNFDFIRSHMNVAGTAPLKGNNGEYREFNISEVSFCPICFDGCSSGGDHHVCCLPCGHMYGLSCIKKWLERARSSECPQCSKKCLIKDIRLLYATRVVALDEELQKKVKSLEAKCASLEKKGR
;
A
#
# COMPACT_ATOMS: atom_id res chain seq x y z
N MET A 1 2.51 11.66 -23.17
CA MET A 1 1.76 11.67 -21.89
C MET A 1 2.77 11.49 -20.78
N LEU A 2 3.33 12.60 -20.31
CA LEU A 2 4.28 12.62 -19.20
C LEU A 2 3.45 12.42 -17.93
N TRP A 3 3.43 11.19 -17.42
CA TRP A 3 2.93 10.92 -16.09
C TRP A 3 3.87 11.65 -15.12
N ASN A 4 3.36 12.69 -14.47
CA ASN A 4 4.12 13.46 -13.48
C ASN A 4 4.62 12.50 -12.40
N PHE A 5 5.94 12.31 -12.35
CA PHE A 5 6.62 11.47 -11.35
C PHE A 5 6.31 11.93 -9.92
N ASP A 6 5.89 13.19 -9.73
CA ASP A 6 5.45 13.74 -8.44
C ASP A 6 4.15 13.11 -7.90
N PHE A 7 3.26 12.61 -8.77
CA PHE A 7 2.02 11.95 -8.31
C PHE A 7 2.29 10.54 -7.77
N ILE A 8 3.26 9.83 -8.35
CA ILE A 8 3.66 8.49 -7.90
C ILE A 8 4.55 8.58 -6.65
N ARG A 9 5.37 9.63 -6.54
CA ARG A 9 6.24 9.89 -5.38
C ARG A 9 5.47 10.24 -4.10
N SER A 10 4.25 10.76 -4.20
CA SER A 10 3.42 11.10 -3.02
C SER A 10 2.78 9.88 -2.36
N HIS A 11 2.50 8.81 -3.12
CA HIS A 11 1.73 7.66 -2.62
C HIS A 11 2.56 6.44 -2.21
N MET A 12 3.87 6.44 -2.49
CA MET A 12 4.75 5.37 -2.04
C MET A 12 5.85 5.92 -1.13
N ASN A 13 5.65 5.69 0.16
CA ASN A 13 6.66 5.68 1.22
C ASN A 13 7.12 7.02 1.81
N VAL A 14 6.19 7.94 2.06
CA VAL A 14 6.38 8.94 3.13
C VAL A 14 5.44 8.55 4.26
N ALA A 15 5.96 8.57 5.49
CA ALA A 15 5.13 8.61 6.69
C ALA A 15 4.28 9.88 6.64
N GLY A 16 3.20 9.83 5.87
CA GLY A 16 2.24 10.91 5.72
C GLY A 16 1.06 10.65 6.65
N THR A 17 0.72 11.61 7.47
CA THR A 17 -0.55 11.64 8.20
C THR A 17 -1.58 12.27 7.27
N ALA A 18 -2.60 11.52 6.83
CA ALA A 18 -3.72 12.09 6.08
C ALA A 18 -4.91 12.32 7.02
N PRO A 19 -5.48 13.54 7.08
CA PRO A 19 -6.68 13.79 7.86
C PRO A 19 -7.92 13.26 7.12
N LEU A 20 -8.64 12.31 7.73
CA LEU A 20 -9.98 11.90 7.30
C LEU A 20 -11.02 12.39 8.32
N LYS A 21 -12.11 12.97 7.81
CA LYS A 21 -13.16 13.60 8.62
C LYS A 21 -14.06 12.52 9.25
N GLY A 22 -13.87 12.27 10.55
CA GLY A 22 -14.75 11.41 11.35
C GLY A 22 -15.96 12.17 11.90
N ASN A 23 -17.06 11.46 12.14
CA ASN A 23 -18.38 12.03 12.48
C ASN A 23 -18.47 12.64 13.89
N ASN A 24 -17.45 12.46 14.74
CA ASN A 24 -17.47 12.85 16.16
C ASN A 24 -16.29 13.73 16.60
N GLY A 25 -15.57 14.38 15.68
CA GLY A 25 -14.56 15.40 16.04
C GLY A 25 -13.28 14.90 16.74
N GLU A 26 -13.11 13.60 16.96
CA GLU A 26 -11.85 13.04 17.46
C GLU A 26 -10.90 12.70 16.30
N TYR A 27 -9.79 13.45 16.22
CA TYR A 27 -8.67 13.18 15.32
C TYR A 27 -7.86 12.02 15.90
N ARG A 28 -7.95 10.84 15.29
CA ARG A 28 -6.98 9.76 15.53
C ARG A 28 -5.95 9.78 14.41
N GLU A 29 -4.70 9.92 14.79
CA GLU A 29 -3.53 9.94 13.91
C GLU A 29 -3.31 8.51 13.38
N PHE A 30 -3.96 8.16 12.27
CA PHE A 30 -3.79 6.86 11.65
C PHE A 30 -2.52 6.86 10.82
N ASN A 31 -1.57 6.03 11.20
CA ASN A 31 -0.35 5.86 10.44
C ASN A 31 -0.71 5.16 9.11
N ILE A 32 -0.51 5.84 7.98
CA ILE A 32 -0.79 5.28 6.64
C ILE A 32 -0.03 3.95 6.41
N SER A 33 1.08 3.72 7.13
CA SER A 33 1.80 2.44 7.12
C SER A 33 1.06 1.28 7.81
N GLU A 34 -0.12 1.51 8.35
CA GLU A 34 -0.98 0.49 8.98
C GLU A 34 -2.14 0.07 8.07
N VAL A 35 -2.40 0.81 6.99
CA VAL A 35 -3.52 0.54 6.08
C VAL A 35 -2.99 -0.10 4.80
N SER A 36 -3.46 -1.31 4.50
CA SER A 36 -3.18 -1.96 3.21
C SER A 36 -4.08 -1.34 2.14
N PHE A 37 -3.52 -0.63 1.16
CA PHE A 37 -4.30 -0.02 0.08
C PHE A 37 -4.55 -0.99 -1.07
N CYS A 38 -5.72 -0.90 -1.68
CA CYS A 38 -6.06 -1.64 -2.89
C CYS A 38 -5.49 -0.93 -4.12
N PRO A 39 -4.59 -1.55 -4.91
CA PRO A 39 -4.00 -0.90 -6.09
C PRO A 39 -4.97 -0.76 -7.29
N ILE A 40 -6.21 -1.27 -7.18
CA ILE A 40 -7.25 -1.15 -8.22
C ILE A 40 -8.08 0.12 -8.03
N CYS A 41 -8.46 0.46 -6.80
CA CYS A 41 -9.30 1.61 -6.49
C CYS A 41 -8.61 2.69 -5.65
N PHE A 42 -7.43 2.40 -5.11
CA PHE A 42 -6.61 3.26 -4.25
C PHE A 42 -7.22 3.56 -2.86
N ASP A 43 -8.26 2.83 -2.45
CA ASP A 43 -8.84 2.91 -1.10
C ASP A 43 -8.20 1.92 -0.12
N GLY A 44 -8.39 2.15 1.18
CA GLY A 44 -7.93 1.25 2.23
C GLY A 44 -8.73 -0.06 2.28
N CYS A 45 -8.04 -1.18 2.34
CA CYS A 45 -8.63 -2.49 2.56
C CYS A 45 -8.97 -2.72 4.03
N SER A 46 -10.13 -3.28 4.29
CA SER A 46 -10.56 -3.70 5.63
C SER A 46 -10.09 -5.12 5.95
N SER A 47 -10.14 -5.49 7.23
CA SER A 47 -9.92 -6.87 7.71
C SER A 47 -11.16 -7.77 7.58
N GLY A 48 -12.25 -7.26 7.00
CA GLY A 48 -13.52 -7.96 6.79
C GLY A 48 -14.47 -7.18 5.87
N GLY A 49 -15.57 -7.82 5.46
CA GLY A 49 -16.55 -7.23 4.53
C GLY A 49 -16.15 -7.29 3.06
N ASP A 50 -16.83 -6.53 2.20
CA ASP A 50 -16.66 -6.64 0.74
C ASP A 50 -15.29 -6.17 0.24
N HIS A 51 -14.65 -5.24 0.94
CA HIS A 51 -13.30 -4.74 0.63
C HIS A 51 -12.21 -5.36 1.51
N HIS A 52 -12.41 -6.62 1.92
CA HIS A 52 -11.43 -7.37 2.69
C HIS A 52 -10.13 -7.55 1.90
N VAL A 53 -8.99 -7.25 2.52
CA VAL A 53 -7.66 -7.59 1.98
C VAL A 53 -7.53 -9.08 1.62
N CYS A 54 -7.03 -9.34 0.41
CA CYS A 54 -6.79 -10.68 -0.12
C CYS A 54 -5.55 -10.69 -1.01
N CYS A 55 -5.01 -11.87 -1.32
CA CYS A 55 -3.93 -12.03 -2.28
C CYS A 55 -4.24 -13.06 -3.37
N LEU A 56 -3.60 -12.86 -4.52
CA LEU A 56 -3.56 -13.83 -5.61
C LEU A 56 -2.41 -14.84 -5.39
N PRO A 57 -2.38 -15.98 -6.11
CA PRO A 57 -1.26 -16.94 -6.02
C PRO A 57 0.12 -16.34 -6.32
N CYS A 58 0.16 -15.22 -7.04
CA CYS A 58 1.40 -14.50 -7.33
C CYS A 58 1.93 -13.66 -6.16
N GLY A 59 1.17 -13.52 -5.07
CA GLY A 59 1.54 -12.75 -3.88
C GLY A 59 1.04 -11.30 -3.85
N HIS A 60 0.55 -10.75 -4.97
CA HIS A 60 0.01 -9.40 -5.00
C HIS A 60 -1.33 -9.30 -4.26
N MET A 61 -1.52 -8.17 -3.58
CA MET A 61 -2.64 -7.91 -2.67
C MET A 61 -3.65 -6.92 -3.24
N TYR A 62 -4.94 -7.14 -2.96
CA TYR A 62 -6.07 -6.33 -3.42
C TYR A 62 -7.22 -6.36 -2.41
N GLY A 63 -8.18 -5.44 -2.56
CA GLY A 63 -9.50 -5.60 -1.96
C GLY A 63 -10.33 -6.66 -2.68
N LEU A 64 -11.01 -7.53 -1.93
CA LEU A 64 -11.74 -8.69 -2.44
C LEU A 64 -12.75 -8.32 -3.55
N SER A 65 -13.61 -7.34 -3.31
CA SER A 65 -14.61 -6.88 -4.28
C SER A 65 -13.97 -6.33 -5.56
N CYS A 66 -12.84 -5.63 -5.45
CA CYS A 66 -12.12 -5.10 -6.60
C CYS A 66 -11.51 -6.21 -7.46
N ILE A 67 -10.80 -7.16 -6.85
CA ILE A 67 -10.15 -8.21 -7.62
C ILE A 67 -11.16 -9.23 -8.17
N LYS A 68 -12.27 -9.49 -7.46
CA LYS A 68 -13.39 -10.29 -8.01
C LYS A 68 -13.97 -9.65 -9.26
N LYS A 69 -14.36 -8.37 -9.19
CA LYS A 69 -14.86 -7.60 -10.34
C LYS A 69 -13.86 -7.55 -11.49
N TRP A 70 -12.56 -7.51 -11.19
CA TRP A 70 -11.51 -7.59 -12.20
C TRP A 70 -11.54 -8.94 -12.91
N LEU A 71 -11.52 -10.05 -12.16
CA LEU A 71 -11.43 -11.40 -12.72
C LEU A 71 -12.72 -11.89 -13.40
N GLU A 72 -13.88 -11.34 -13.02
CA GLU A 72 -15.17 -11.64 -13.64
C GLU A 72 -15.33 -11.01 -15.03
N ARG A 73 -14.49 -10.03 -15.40
CA ARG A 73 -14.50 -9.48 -16.75
C ARG A 73 -14.02 -10.54 -17.74
N ALA A 74 -14.75 -10.72 -18.84
CA ALA A 74 -14.60 -11.81 -19.82
C ALA A 74 -13.19 -12.01 -20.43
N ARG A 75 -12.21 -11.15 -20.15
CA ARG A 75 -10.82 -11.22 -20.65
C ARG A 75 -9.74 -11.14 -19.57
N SER A 76 -10.10 -11.14 -18.29
CA SER A 76 -9.18 -10.81 -17.20
C SER A 76 -8.92 -12.03 -16.31
N SER A 77 -8.26 -13.06 -16.82
CA SER A 77 -7.82 -14.23 -16.01
C SER A 77 -6.39 -14.07 -15.48
N GLU A 78 -5.95 -12.82 -15.32
CA GLU A 78 -4.57 -12.47 -15.02
C GLU A 78 -4.48 -11.38 -13.95
N CYS A 79 -3.41 -11.44 -13.16
CA CYS A 79 -3.06 -10.46 -12.15
C CYS A 79 -2.85 -9.06 -12.77
N PRO A 80 -3.50 -7.99 -12.26
CA PRO A 80 -3.31 -6.62 -12.74
C PRO A 80 -1.87 -6.11 -12.71
N GLN A 81 -1.04 -6.61 -11.78
CA GLN A 81 0.33 -6.10 -11.57
C GLN A 81 1.40 -6.89 -12.31
N CYS A 82 1.20 -8.18 -12.56
CA CYS A 82 2.26 -9.03 -13.12
C CYS A 82 1.79 -10.01 -14.19
N SER A 83 0.53 -9.93 -14.63
CA SER A 83 -0.07 -10.75 -15.68
C SER A 83 -0.01 -12.27 -15.46
N LYS A 84 0.36 -12.74 -14.27
CA LYS A 84 0.29 -14.17 -13.93
C LYS A 84 -1.17 -14.61 -13.89
N LYS A 85 -1.46 -15.77 -14.49
CA LYS A 85 -2.80 -16.35 -14.53
C LYS A 85 -3.34 -16.62 -13.12
N CYS A 86 -4.59 -16.29 -12.90
CA CYS A 86 -5.31 -16.52 -11.65
C CYS A 86 -6.82 -16.55 -11.89
N LEU A 87 -7.51 -17.40 -11.15
CA LEU A 87 -8.97 -17.53 -11.18
C LEU A 87 -9.58 -17.03 -9.87
N ILE A 88 -10.89 -16.78 -9.87
CA ILE A 88 -11.62 -16.31 -8.68
C ILE A 88 -11.45 -17.29 -7.50
N LYS A 89 -11.42 -18.59 -7.79
CA LYS A 89 -11.19 -19.65 -6.79
C LYS A 89 -9.79 -19.64 -6.17
N ASP A 90 -8.83 -18.96 -6.81
CA ASP A 90 -7.44 -18.90 -6.35
C ASP A 90 -7.18 -17.70 -5.42
N ILE A 91 -8.19 -16.84 -5.22
CA ILE A 91 -8.12 -15.71 -4.30
C ILE A 91 -8.06 -16.24 -2.86
N ARG A 92 -7.10 -15.74 -2.07
CA ARG A 92 -6.94 -16.09 -0.64
C ARG A 92 -7.19 -14.87 0.22
N LEU A 93 -8.16 -14.95 1.13
CA LEU A 93 -8.42 -13.90 2.11
C LEU A 93 -7.28 -13.81 3.13
N LEU A 94 -6.88 -12.60 3.48
CA LEU A 94 -5.86 -12.35 4.49
C LEU A 94 -6.54 -11.85 5.76
N TYR A 95 -6.46 -12.62 6.84
CA TYR A 95 -6.99 -12.24 8.16
C TYR A 95 -5.94 -11.59 9.06
N ALA A 96 -4.74 -11.36 8.54
CA ALA A 96 -3.62 -10.83 9.32
C ALA A 96 -3.92 -9.40 9.80
N THR A 97 -3.60 -9.13 11.07
CA THR A 97 -3.77 -7.82 11.70
C THR A 97 -2.90 -6.75 11.04
N ARG A 98 -1.72 -7.12 10.50
CA ARG A 98 -0.81 -6.22 9.77
C ARG A 98 0.24 -7.00 8.98
N VAL A 99 0.53 -6.58 7.74
CA VAL A 99 1.67 -7.06 6.94
C VAL A 99 2.66 -5.90 6.79
N VAL A 100 3.88 -6.06 7.31
CA VAL A 100 4.94 -5.05 7.25
C VAL A 100 6.17 -5.67 6.61
N ALA A 101 6.71 -5.03 5.58
CA ALA A 101 8.02 -5.37 5.05
C ALA A 101 9.09 -4.79 6.00
N LEU A 102 9.86 -5.67 6.65
CA LEU A 102 11.02 -5.28 7.42
C LEU A 102 12.25 -5.32 6.50
N ASP A 103 12.74 -4.15 6.09
CA ASP A 103 14.00 -4.01 5.37
C ASP A 103 15.06 -3.38 6.29
N GLU A 104 15.81 -4.25 6.97
CA GLU A 104 16.84 -3.85 7.93
C GLU A 104 18.00 -3.08 7.27
N GLU A 105 18.34 -3.43 6.03
CA GLU A 105 19.41 -2.78 5.29
C GLU A 105 19.02 -1.34 4.94
N LEU A 106 17.80 -1.14 4.46
CA LEU A 106 17.27 0.18 4.16
C LEU A 106 17.18 1.03 5.44
N GLN A 107 16.71 0.47 6.55
CA GLN A 107 16.69 1.19 7.84
C GLN A 107 18.09 1.65 8.26
N LYS A 108 19.11 0.81 8.09
CA LYS A 108 20.50 1.17 8.40
C LYS A 108 21.02 2.27 7.48
N LYS A 109 20.69 2.21 6.19
CA LYS A 109 21.06 3.25 5.21
C LYS A 109 20.40 4.59 5.55
N VAL A 110 19.10 4.60 5.87
CA VAL A 110 18.36 5.81 6.28
C VAL A 110 19.03 6.46 7.49
N LYS A 111 19.28 5.70 8.57
CA LYS A 111 19.96 6.20 9.77
C LYS A 111 21.35 6.78 9.46
N SER A 112 22.12 6.12 8.58
CA SER A 112 23.43 6.62 8.17
C SER A 112 23.33 7.92 7.37
N LEU A 113 22.34 8.06 6.50
CA LEU A 113 22.13 9.26 5.71
C LEU A 113 21.67 10.43 6.59
N GLU A 114 20.74 10.21 7.51
CA GLU A 114 20.28 11.21 8.48
C GLU A 114 21.45 11.77 9.32
N ALA A 115 22.32 10.89 9.83
CA ALA A 115 23.51 11.30 10.58
C ALA A 115 24.49 12.14 9.73
N LYS A 116 24.65 11.79 8.44
CA LYS A 116 25.48 12.57 7.50
C LYS A 116 24.87 13.93 7.21
N CYS A 117 23.56 14.01 6.97
CA CYS A 117 22.85 15.28 6.75
C CYS A 117 23.02 16.23 7.94
N ALA A 118 22.79 15.74 9.16
CA ALA A 118 22.96 16.53 10.39
C ALA A 118 24.40 17.03 10.60
N SER A 119 25.40 16.30 10.10
CA SER A 119 26.82 16.71 10.17
C SER A 119 27.18 17.79 9.14
N LEU A 120 26.52 17.78 7.98
CA LEU A 120 26.74 18.76 6.92
C LEU A 120 26.05 20.10 7.22
N GLU A 121 24.87 20.09 7.84
CA GLU A 121 24.18 21.30 8.30
C GLU A 121 25.01 22.11 9.32
N LYS A 122 25.83 21.43 10.13
CA LYS A 122 26.74 22.08 11.09
C LYS A 122 28.00 22.66 10.45
N LYS A 123 28.37 22.22 9.25
CA LYS A 123 29.55 22.71 8.51
C LYS A 123 29.23 23.89 7.58
N GLY A 124 27.95 24.11 7.28
CA GLY A 124 27.47 25.23 6.46
C GLY A 124 27.05 26.47 7.27
N ARG A 125 27.36 26.52 8.57
CA ARG A 125 27.05 27.64 9.47
C ARG A 125 28.32 28.25 10.04
#